data_AF-A0A8S3ZFZ1-F1
#
_entry.id   AF-A0A8S3ZFZ1-F1
#
_cell.length_a   1.000
_cell.length_b   1.000
_cell.length_c   1.000
_cell.angle_alpha   90.00
_cell.angle_beta   90.00
_cell.angle_gamma   90.00
#
_symmetry.space_group_name_H-M   'P 1'
#
loop_
_entity.id
_entity.type
_entity.pdbx_description
1 polymer ?
#
loop_
_entity_poly.entity_id
_entity_poly.type
_entity_poly.pdbx_seq_one_letter_code
_entity_poly.pdbx_strand_id
1 'polypeptide(L)' 'VSLILLDQSPDKRHLKDEFFPDPASTSFRRPVNAEMNVASGCPLFVAHTVLDNPNNHYVKDDMLFIKILVDTSNIPPI' A
#
# COMPACT_ATOMS: atom_id res chain seq x y z
N VAL A 1 -1.44 -8.83 -1.26
CA VAL A 1 -0.69 -7.63 -0.80
C VAL A 1 -1.72 -6.58 -0.45
N SER A 2 -1.54 -5.90 0.67
CA SER A 2 -2.43 -4.81 1.10
C SER A 2 -1.66 -3.50 1.21
N LEU A 3 -2.12 -2.48 0.49
CA LEU A 3 -1.66 -1.09 0.59
C LEU A 3 -2.61 -0.35 1.52
N ILE A 4 -2.10 0.33 2.55
CA ILE A 4 -2.94 0.94 3.60
C ILE A 4 -2.45 2.36 3.88
N LEU A 5 -3.35 3.34 3.81
CA LEU A 5 -3.15 4.69 4.33
C LEU A 5 -3.74 4.78 5.75
N LEU A 6 -2.90 5.14 6.71
CA LEU A 6 -3.30 5.15 8.11
C LEU A 6 -4.02 6.45 8.49
N ASP A 7 -5.29 6.32 8.87
CA ASP A 7 -5.98 7.31 9.71
C ASP A 7 -5.25 7.49 11.06
N GLN A 8 -4.83 8.74 11.32
CA GLN A 8 -4.10 9.11 12.53
C GLN A 8 -5.01 9.47 13.70
N SER A 9 -6.34 9.44 13.52
CA SER A 9 -7.33 9.62 14.58
C SER A 9 -7.44 8.38 15.49
N PRO A 10 -8.13 8.49 16.63
CA PRO A 10 -8.51 7.35 17.46
C PRO A 10 -9.44 6.35 16.76
N ASP A 11 -10.17 6.77 15.73
CA ASP A 11 -11.19 5.94 15.04
C ASP A 11 -10.55 4.89 14.11
N LYS A 12 -9.28 5.07 13.72
CA LYS A 12 -8.50 4.12 12.92
C LYS A 12 -9.21 3.67 11.64
N ARG A 13 -9.91 4.59 10.96
CA ARG A 13 -10.59 4.35 9.68
C ARG A 13 -9.59 4.36 8.53
N HIS A 14 -8.65 3.42 8.54
CA HIS A 14 -7.61 3.30 7.52
C HIS A 14 -8.23 3.04 6.13
N LEU A 15 -7.70 3.69 5.10
CA LEU A 15 -8.03 3.36 3.72
C LEU A 15 -7.13 2.24 3.26
N LYS A 16 -7.71 1.24 2.59
CA LYS A 16 -7.03 0.00 2.25
C LYS A 16 -7.42 -0.43 0.85
N ASP A 17 -6.43 -0.86 0.09
CA ASP A 17 -6.62 -1.52 -1.20
C ASP A 17 -5.79 -2.80 -1.23
N GLU A 18 -6.35 -3.85 -1.82
CA GLU A 18 -5.78 -5.19 -1.82
C GLU A 18 -5.78 -5.78 -3.21
N PHE A 19 -4.65 -6.40 -3.54
CA PHE A 19 -4.53 -7.17 -4.76
C PHE A 19 -3.76 -8.48 -4.51
N PHE A 20 -4.09 -9.45 -5.35
CA PHE A 20 -3.32 -10.68 -5.50
C PHE A 20 -2.29 -10.48 -6.61
N PRO A 21 -0.99 -10.73 -6.37
CA PRO A 21 0.02 -10.66 -7.41
C PRO A 21 -0.32 -11.54 -8.62
N ASP A 22 -0.35 -10.95 -9.81
CA ASP A 22 -0.56 -11.70 -11.05
C ASP A 22 0.75 -12.39 -11.48
N PRO A 23 0.81 -13.74 -11.55
CA PRO A 23 2.00 -14.46 -11.97
C PRO A 23 2.49 -14.11 -13.39
N ALA A 24 1.59 -13.63 -14.26
CA ALA A 24 1.96 -13.21 -15.61
C ALA A 24 2.68 -11.85 -15.62
N SER A 25 2.47 -11.00 -14.61
CA SER A 25 3.08 -9.67 -14.52
C SER A 25 4.59 -9.75 -14.30
N THR A 26 5.34 -8.89 -15.00
CA THR A 26 6.79 -8.77 -14.82
C THR A 26 7.18 -8.20 -13.46
N SER A 27 6.26 -7.54 -12.75
CA SER A 27 6.49 -6.99 -11.41
C SER A 27 6.73 -8.06 -10.34
N PHE A 28 6.26 -9.30 -10.55
CA PHE A 28 6.32 -10.38 -9.56
C PHE A 28 7.20 -11.56 -9.99
N ARG A 29 8.05 -11.37 -11.00
CA ARG A 29 9.04 -12.37 -11.43
C ARG A 29 10.34 -12.23 -10.64
N ARG A 30 11.23 -13.21 -10.77
CA ARG A 30 12.58 -13.12 -10.21
C ARG A 30 13.30 -11.87 -10.77
N PRO A 31 13.83 -10.97 -9.93
CA PRO A 31 14.68 -9.88 -10.40
C PRO A 31 15.92 -10.43 -11.10
N VAL A 32 16.22 -9.93 -12.31
CA VAL A 32 17.33 -10.45 -13.16
C VAL A 32 18.41 -9.42 -13.46
N ASN A 33 18.01 -8.20 -13.82
CA ASN A 33 18.92 -7.20 -14.41
C ASN A 33 18.94 -5.87 -13.63
N ALA A 34 18.21 -5.78 -12.52
CA ALA A 34 18.06 -4.58 -11.72
C ALA A 34 17.93 -4.94 -10.22
N GLU A 35 18.18 -3.96 -9.35
CA GLU A 35 18.00 -4.09 -7.91
C GLU A 35 16.54 -4.37 -7.53
N MET A 36 15.60 -3.86 -8.31
CA MET A 36 14.15 -3.96 -8.05
C MET A 36 13.36 -4.27 -9.33
N ASN A 37 12.23 -4.94 -9.17
CA ASN A 37 11.25 -5.09 -10.25
C ASN A 37 10.49 -3.78 -10.50
N VAL A 38 9.77 -3.71 -11.63
CA VAL A 38 8.84 -2.61 -11.91
C VAL A 38 7.76 -2.58 -10.83
N ALA A 39 7.49 -1.39 -10.28
CA ALA A 39 6.49 -1.20 -9.23
C ALA A 39 5.08 -1.62 -9.70
N SER A 40 4.31 -2.22 -8.79
CA SER A 40 2.90 -2.57 -9.00
C SER A 40 2.10 -2.07 -7.80
N GLY A 41 0.94 -1.49 -8.06
CA GLY A 41 0.07 -0.92 -7.03
C GLY A 41 -1.17 -0.27 -7.62
N CYS A 42 -1.73 0.71 -6.92
CA CYS A 42 -2.99 1.33 -7.27
C CYS A 42 -2.77 2.81 -7.62
N PRO A 43 -2.72 3.19 -8.92
CA PRO A 43 -2.43 4.57 -9.33
C PRO A 43 -3.43 5.59 -8.76
N LEU A 44 -4.67 5.17 -8.50
CA LEU A 44 -5.74 5.97 -7.92
C LEU A 44 -6.08 5.50 -6.49
N PHE A 45 -5.06 5.32 -5.65
CA PHE A 45 -5.22 4.76 -4.31
C PHE A 45 -6.12 5.61 -3.39
N VAL A 46 -5.96 6.93 -3.40
CA VAL A 46 -6.78 7.87 -2.62
C VAL A 46 -6.95 9.17 -3.40
N ALA A 47 -8.18 9.71 -3.40
CA ALA A 47 -8.44 11.01 -4.00
C ALA A 47 -7.78 12.12 -3.17
N HIS A 48 -7.19 13.13 -3.83
CA HIS A 48 -6.56 14.25 -3.14
C HIS A 48 -7.56 15.01 -2.24
N THR A 49 -8.82 15.16 -2.67
CA THR A 49 -9.89 15.76 -1.87
C THR A 49 -10.14 15.05 -0.53
N VAL A 50 -9.81 13.75 -0.43
CA VAL A 50 -9.89 12.99 0.82
C VAL A 50 -8.68 13.29 1.72
N LEU A 51 -7.48 13.44 1.15
CA LEU A 51 -6.27 13.81 1.89
C LEU A 51 -6.31 15.25 2.40
N ASP A 52 -6.79 16.17 1.57
CA ASP A 52 -6.82 17.61 1.84
C ASP A 52 -7.94 18.00 2.81
N ASN A 53 -8.91 17.10 3.06
CA ASN A 53 -9.99 17.36 3.99
C ASN A 53 -9.48 17.23 5.45
N PRO A 54 -9.45 18.32 6.22
CA PRO A 54 -8.90 18.31 7.58
C PRO A 54 -9.68 17.42 8.55
N ASN A 55 -10.93 17.03 8.21
CA ASN A 55 -11.76 16.13 9.02
C ASN A 55 -11.39 14.65 8.84
N ASN A 56 -10.53 14.30 7.88
CA ASN A 56 -10.20 12.92 7.55
C ASN A 56 -8.92 12.41 8.25
N HIS A 57 -8.15 13.28 8.93
CA HIS A 57 -7.02 12.92 9.79
C HIS A 57 -5.93 12.01 9.18
N TYR A 58 -5.85 11.91 7.85
CA TYR A 58 -4.80 11.13 7.17
C TYR A 58 -3.46 11.86 7.10
N VAL A 59 -3.49 13.20 7.03
CA VAL A 59 -2.32 14.08 7.08
C VAL A 59 -2.36 14.87 8.38
N LYS A 60 -1.26 14.84 9.14
CA LYS A 60 -1.09 15.59 10.38
C LYS A 60 0.36 16.06 10.44
N ASP A 61 0.57 17.33 10.81
CA ASP A 61 1.91 17.92 10.93
C ASP A 61 2.75 17.72 9.64
N ASP A 62 2.10 17.89 8.48
CA ASP A 62 2.68 17.68 7.14
C ASP A 62 3.22 16.25 6.90
N MET A 63 2.67 15.26 7.62
CA MET A 63 3.09 13.87 7.57
C MET A 63 1.89 12.94 7.38
N LEU A 64 2.09 11.89 6.59
CA LEU A 64 1.18 10.74 6.47
C LEU A 64 1.94 9.43 6.66
N PHE A 65 1.20 8.36 6.94
CA PHE A 65 1.78 7.04 7.15
C PHE A 65 1.16 6.02 6.19
N ILE A 66 2.01 5.32 5.45
CA ILE A 66 1.63 4.20 4.60
C ILE A 66 2.10 2.90 5.27
N LYS A 67 1.23 1.90 5.31
CA LYS A 67 1.51 0.55 5.79
C LYS A 67 1.30 -0.44 4.65
N ILE A 68 2.30 -1.28 4.42
CA ILE A 68 2.21 -2.39 3.46
C ILE A 68 2.14 -3.70 4.24
N LEU A 69 1.20 -4.57 3.86
CA LEU A 69 1.11 -5.93 4.36
C LEU A 69 1.31 -6.94 3.23
N VAL A 70 2.25 -7.85 3.44
CA VAL A 70 2.46 -9.02 2.59
C VAL A 70 1.99 -10.24 3.38
N ASP A 71 1.03 -10.98 2.84
CA ASP A 71 0.61 -12.23 3.43
C ASP A 71 1.69 -13.29 3.18
N THR A 72 2.31 -13.77 4.26
CA THR A 72 3.33 -14.80 4.25
C THR A 72 2.85 -16.12 4.86
N SER A 73 1.55 -16.24 5.16
CA SER A 73 0.97 -17.42 5.83
C SER A 73 1.18 -18.73 5.06
N ASN A 74 1.24 -18.64 3.73
CA ASN A 74 1.46 -19.78 2.83
C ASN A 74 2.91 -19.92 2.34
N ILE A 75 3.86 -19.22 2.96
CA ILE A 75 5.29 -19.30 2.61
C ILE A 75 5.99 -20.20 3.65
N PRO A 76 6.71 -21.25 3.23
CA PRO A 76 7.51 -22.05 4.15
C PRO A 76 8.51 -21.19 4.93
N PRO A 77 8.86 -21.56 6.17
CA PRO A 77 9.97 -20.92 6.87
C PRO A 77 11.25 -21.00 6.04
N ILE A 78 12.01 -19.91 6.03
CA ILE A 78 13.30 -19.80 5.33
C ILE A 78 14.40 -20.43 6.19
#